data_AF-A0AAW1AL91-F1
#
_entry.id   AF-A0AAW1AL91-F1
#
_cell.length_a   1.000
_cell.length_b   1.000
_cell.length_c   1.000
_cell.angle_alpha   90.00
_cell.angle_beta   90.00
_cell.angle_gamma   90.00
#
_symmetry.space_group_name_H-M   'P 1'
#
loop_
_entity.id
_entity.type
_entity.pdbx_description
1 polymer ?
#
loop_
_entity_poly.entity_id
_entity_poly.type
_entity_poly.pdbx_seq_one_letter_code
_entity_poly.pdbx_strand_id
1 'polypeptide(L)'
;MDSLELYRLDNFMDSMELHGLDNFMESLELYRLDNFTDSLELCGLDNFMNSLELYRLDNFMDSLEFCRLDNFMDSLELYRLDNFMDSLELCRLDNFMDSLELCRLDNFMDSLELYRLDNFMDSLELYRLDNFMDNLGLYRLDNFMDSLELYRPDNFMDSLELYGQLGTLWTAWSFIDMTTLWTA
;
A
#
# COMPACT_ATOMS: atom_id res chain seq x y z
N MET A 1 7.01 -16.29 10.61
CA MET A 1 7.80 -16.04 9.39
C MET A 1 7.50 -17.19 8.48
N ASP A 2 6.45 -16.99 7.70
CA ASP A 2 6.09 -17.84 6.58
C ASP A 2 6.59 -17.15 5.31
N SER A 3 7.22 -17.91 4.42
CA SER A 3 7.77 -17.41 3.16
C SER A 3 7.30 -18.31 2.02
N LEU A 4 6.73 -17.74 0.97
CA LEU A 4 6.22 -18.50 -0.17
C LEU A 4 6.75 -17.90 -1.48
N GLU A 5 7.23 -18.76 -2.38
CA GLU A 5 7.75 -18.35 -3.70
C GLU A 5 7.03 -19.16 -4.78
N LEU A 6 6.35 -18.49 -5.72
CA LEU A 6 5.59 -19.12 -6.81
C LEU A 6 5.99 -18.54 -8.16
N TYR A 7 6.08 -19.39 -9.19
CA TYR A 7 6.70 -19.02 -10.47
C TYR A 7 5.78 -18.85 -11.66
N ARG A 8 4.63 -19.54 -11.67
CA ARG A 8 3.58 -19.43 -12.70
C ARG A 8 2.26 -19.98 -12.14
N LEU A 9 1.28 -19.11 -11.99
CA LEU A 9 -0.12 -19.49 -11.82
C LEU A 9 -0.96 -18.62 -12.76
N ASP A 10 -2.12 -19.11 -13.17
CA ASP A 10 -3.10 -18.23 -13.81
C ASP A 10 -3.76 -17.36 -12.72
N ASN A 11 -4.26 -18.00 -11.66
CA ASN A 11 -4.91 -17.33 -10.53
C ASN A 11 -4.35 -17.84 -9.21
N PHE A 12 -4.07 -16.93 -8.28
CA PHE A 12 -3.78 -17.23 -6.88
C PHE A 12 -4.71 -16.41 -6.00
N MET A 13 -5.30 -17.05 -5.01
CA MET A 13 -6.17 -16.41 -4.04
C MET A 13 -5.73 -16.87 -2.66
N ASP A 14 -5.38 -15.91 -1.82
CA ASP A 14 -5.11 -16.12 -0.42
C ASP A 14 -6.16 -15.40 0.43
N SER A 15 -6.47 -15.99 1.57
CA SER A 15 -7.39 -15.38 2.54
C SER A 15 -7.10 -15.95 3.91
N MET A 16 -6.82 -15.06 4.86
CA MET A 16 -6.41 -15.44 6.19
C MET A 16 -7.11 -14.60 7.27
N GLU A 17 -7.51 -15.25 8.35
CA GLU A 17 -8.12 -14.61 9.52
C GLU A 17 -7.34 -15.03 10.77
N LEU A 18 -6.70 -14.08 11.47
CA LEU A 18 -5.93 -14.38 12.69
C LEU A 18 -6.38 -13.53 13.88
N HIS A 19 -6.33 -14.16 15.06
CA HIS A 19 -6.74 -13.54 16.32
C HIS A 19 -5.73 -13.80 17.43
N GLY A 20 -5.30 -12.75 18.14
CA GLY A 20 -4.57 -12.87 19.40
C GLY A 20 -3.14 -13.41 19.27
N LEU A 21 -2.38 -12.95 18.28
CA LEU A 21 -0.98 -13.29 18.10
C LEU A 21 -0.09 -12.15 18.61
N ASP A 22 1.07 -12.45 19.17
CA ASP A 22 2.02 -11.37 19.51
C ASP A 22 2.67 -10.83 18.22
N ASN A 23 3.17 -11.72 17.35
CA ASN A 23 3.89 -11.32 16.14
C ASN A 23 3.48 -12.20 14.95
N PHE A 24 3.26 -11.58 13.81
CA PHE A 24 3.08 -12.25 12.52
C PHE A 24 4.01 -11.62 11.47
N MET A 25 4.60 -12.47 10.65
CA MET A 25 5.49 -12.06 9.58
C MET A 25 5.31 -12.98 8.39
N GLU A 26 5.03 -12.37 7.25
CA GLU A 26 4.81 -13.02 5.97
C GLU A 26 5.70 -12.39 4.91
N SER A 27 6.13 -13.22 3.96
CA SER A 27 6.81 -12.77 2.77
C SER A 27 6.40 -13.63 1.58
N LEU A 28 6.02 -12.98 0.49
CA LEU A 28 5.51 -13.65 -0.70
C LEU A 28 6.22 -13.10 -1.94
N GLU A 29 6.80 -14.00 -2.73
CA GLU A 29 7.42 -13.68 -4.01
C GLU A 29 6.64 -14.40 -5.13
N LEU A 30 5.98 -13.64 -6.00
CA LEU A 30 5.27 -14.22 -7.14
C LEU A 30 5.84 -13.75 -8.47
N TYR A 31 6.07 -14.71 -9.36
CA TYR A 31 6.43 -14.46 -10.75
C TYR A 31 5.29 -14.92 -11.65
N ARG A 32 4.88 -14.07 -12.60
CA ARG A 32 3.95 -14.37 -13.68
C ARG A 32 2.61 -14.95 -13.22
N LEU A 33 1.71 -14.05 -12.86
CA LEU A 33 0.29 -14.37 -12.63
C LEU A 33 -0.59 -13.59 -13.59
N ASP A 34 -1.79 -14.10 -13.87
CA ASP A 34 -2.82 -13.27 -14.49
C ASP A 34 -3.58 -12.52 -13.37
N ASN A 35 -4.03 -13.23 -12.33
CA ASN A 35 -4.75 -12.60 -11.21
C ASN A 35 -4.26 -13.06 -9.84
N PHE A 36 -4.01 -12.10 -8.95
CA PHE A 36 -3.78 -12.31 -7.53
C PHE A 36 -4.86 -11.59 -6.71
N THR A 37 -5.39 -12.28 -5.72
CA THR A 37 -6.30 -11.68 -4.74
C THR A 37 -5.87 -12.11 -3.36
N ASP A 38 -5.61 -11.15 -2.48
CA ASP A 38 -5.34 -11.37 -1.08
C ASP A 38 -6.43 -10.72 -0.21
N SER A 39 -6.62 -11.30 0.97
CA SER A 39 -7.57 -10.81 1.96
C SER A 39 -7.11 -11.22 3.35
N LEU A 40 -6.79 -10.24 4.18
CA LEU A 40 -6.31 -10.48 5.54
C LEU A 40 -7.17 -9.77 6.56
N GLU A 41 -7.73 -10.53 7.51
CA GLU A 41 -8.46 -9.99 8.65
C GLU A 41 -7.71 -10.31 9.95
N LEU A 42 -7.19 -9.29 10.63
CA LEU A 42 -6.46 -9.49 11.89
C LEU A 42 -7.10 -8.78 13.07
N CYS A 43 -7.09 -9.44 14.23
CA CYS A 43 -7.52 -8.81 15.48
C CYS A 43 -6.62 -9.14 16.65
N GLY A 44 -6.15 -8.09 17.35
CA GLY A 44 -5.33 -8.23 18.55
C GLY A 44 -3.94 -8.79 18.22
N LEU A 45 -3.16 -8.02 17.48
CA LEU A 45 -1.75 -8.29 17.23
C LEU A 45 -0.86 -7.23 17.87
N ASP A 46 0.35 -7.57 18.32
CA ASP A 46 1.34 -6.54 18.67
C ASP A 46 2.10 -6.10 17.41
N ASN A 47 2.63 -7.03 16.61
CA ASN A 47 3.42 -6.67 15.42
C ASN A 47 3.06 -7.49 14.18
N PHE A 48 2.72 -6.80 13.09
CA PHE A 48 2.53 -7.36 11.77
C PHE A 48 3.58 -6.81 10.80
N MET A 49 4.21 -7.71 10.06
CA MET A 49 5.13 -7.38 8.96
C MET A 49 4.75 -8.18 7.73
N ASN A 50 4.47 -7.49 6.63
CA ASN A 50 4.28 -8.09 5.32
C ASN A 50 5.34 -7.57 4.35
N SER A 51 5.69 -8.41 3.39
CA SER A 51 6.58 -8.06 2.29
C SER A 51 6.21 -8.86 1.07
N LEU A 52 5.85 -8.16 0.01
CA LEU A 52 5.32 -8.77 -1.20
C LEU A 52 6.10 -8.27 -2.42
N GLU A 53 6.69 -9.19 -3.18
CA GLU A 53 7.37 -8.88 -4.44
C GLU A 53 6.65 -9.56 -5.60
N LEU A 54 6.16 -8.78 -6.57
CA LEU A 54 5.43 -9.30 -7.72
C LEU A 54 6.07 -8.92 -9.05
N TYR A 55 6.34 -9.94 -9.87
CA TYR A 55 6.94 -9.78 -11.19
C TYR A 55 5.98 -10.24 -12.28
N ARG A 56 5.43 -9.28 -13.03
CA ARG A 56 4.47 -9.47 -14.13
C ARG A 56 3.16 -10.07 -13.65
N LEU A 57 2.19 -9.20 -13.46
CA LEU A 57 0.85 -9.54 -13.05
C LEU A 57 -0.15 -8.74 -13.90
N ASP A 58 -1.29 -9.30 -14.28
CA ASP A 58 -2.30 -8.49 -14.98
C ASP A 58 -3.16 -7.76 -13.94
N ASN A 59 -3.67 -8.47 -12.92
CA ASN A 59 -4.50 -7.88 -11.87
C ASN A 59 -4.06 -8.26 -10.45
N PHE A 60 -3.92 -7.25 -9.61
CA PHE A 60 -3.69 -7.36 -8.17
C PHE A 60 -4.88 -6.76 -7.43
N MET A 61 -5.43 -7.51 -6.48
CA MET A 61 -6.38 -6.98 -5.49
C MET A 61 -5.91 -7.40 -4.10
N ASP A 62 -5.74 -6.44 -3.21
CA ASP A 62 -5.54 -6.69 -1.79
C ASP A 62 -6.61 -5.98 -0.97
N SER A 63 -6.92 -6.58 0.17
CA SER A 63 -7.89 -6.09 1.12
C SER A 63 -7.47 -6.51 2.52
N LEU A 64 -7.03 -5.54 3.30
CA LEU A 64 -6.58 -5.79 4.66
C LEU A 64 -7.49 -5.07 5.68
N GLU A 65 -7.95 -5.78 6.70
CA GLU A 65 -8.73 -5.21 7.80
C GLU A 65 -8.08 -5.55 9.13
N PHE A 66 -7.68 -4.53 9.90
CA PHE A 66 -7.08 -4.75 11.23
C PHE A 66 -7.81 -4.04 12.36
N CYS A 67 -8.02 -4.81 13.42
CA CYS A 67 -8.61 -4.37 14.67
C CYS A 67 -7.63 -4.55 15.83
N ARG A 68 -7.09 -3.45 16.37
CA ARG A 68 -6.13 -3.43 17.49
C ARG A 68 -4.81 -4.10 17.11
N LEU A 69 -3.95 -3.29 16.53
CA LEU A 69 -2.59 -3.64 16.18
C LEU A 69 -1.67 -2.61 16.85
N ASP A 70 -0.50 -2.99 17.38
CA ASP A 70 0.43 -1.96 17.89
C ASP A 70 1.31 -1.45 16.74
N ASN A 71 1.89 -2.35 15.94
CA ASN A 71 2.75 -1.99 14.81
C ASN A 71 2.36 -2.74 13.53
N PHE A 72 2.17 -1.97 12.46
CA PHE A 72 2.02 -2.44 11.09
C PHE A 72 3.20 -1.97 10.25
N MET A 73 3.83 -2.89 9.53
CA MET A 73 4.77 -2.57 8.46
C MET A 73 4.38 -3.38 7.23
N ASP A 74 4.20 -2.70 6.12
CA ASP A 74 4.07 -3.33 4.81
C ASP A 74 5.09 -2.77 3.83
N SER A 75 5.45 -3.60 2.87
CA SER A 75 6.42 -3.29 1.83
C SER A 75 6.04 -4.05 0.58
N LEU A 76 5.70 -3.31 -0.46
CA LEU A 76 5.23 -3.88 -1.71
C LEU A 76 6.09 -3.39 -2.89
N GLU A 77 6.67 -4.33 -3.62
CA GLU A 77 7.46 -4.04 -4.82
C GLU A 77 6.81 -4.71 -6.05
N LEU A 78 6.30 -3.90 -6.99
CA LEU A 78 5.62 -4.41 -8.18
C LEU A 78 6.35 -4.03 -9.47
N TYR A 79 6.68 -5.06 -10.25
CA TYR A 79 7.29 -4.92 -11.55
C TYR A 79 6.36 -5.38 -12.68
N ARG A 80 5.77 -4.39 -13.38
CA ARG A 80 4.82 -4.54 -14.49
C ARG A 80 3.50 -5.15 -14.03
N LEU A 81 2.54 -4.28 -13.84
CA LEU A 81 1.18 -4.61 -13.47
C LEU A 81 0.22 -3.83 -14.39
N ASP A 82 -0.89 -4.43 -14.80
CA ASP A 82 -1.90 -3.66 -15.55
C ASP A 82 -2.84 -2.95 -14.57
N ASN A 83 -3.36 -3.67 -13.56
CA ASN A 83 -4.28 -3.10 -12.56
C ASN A 83 -3.86 -3.44 -11.12
N PHE A 84 -3.74 -2.40 -10.29
CA PHE A 84 -3.56 -2.48 -8.85
C PHE A 84 -4.78 -1.90 -8.14
N MET A 85 -5.38 -2.68 -7.25
CA MET A 85 -6.33 -2.18 -6.27
C MET A 85 -5.91 -2.64 -4.87
N ASP A 86 -5.80 -1.68 -3.97
CA ASP A 86 -5.61 -1.94 -2.55
C ASP A 86 -6.67 -1.21 -1.71
N SER A 87 -6.96 -1.80 -0.56
CA SER A 87 -8.00 -1.39 0.37
C SER A 87 -7.57 -1.78 1.76
N LEU A 88 -7.29 -0.79 2.60
CA LEU A 88 -6.86 -1.03 3.97
C LEU A 88 -7.74 -0.25 4.97
N GLU A 89 -8.31 -0.98 5.93
CA GLU A 89 -9.10 -0.41 7.04
C GLU A 89 -8.45 -0.71 8.41
N LEU A 90 -8.18 0.34 9.17
CA LEU A 90 -7.51 0.25 10.48
C LEU A 90 -8.29 0.99 11.57
N CYS A 91 -8.76 0.24 12.56
CA CYS A 91 -9.61 0.79 13.62
C CYS A 91 -8.84 1.36 14.82
N ARG A 92 -7.68 0.76 15.16
CA ARG A 92 -6.78 1.19 16.26
C ARG A 92 -5.37 0.68 16.00
N LEU A 93 -4.44 1.61 15.86
CA LEU A 93 -3.04 1.32 15.59
C LEU A 93 -2.13 2.33 16.29
N ASP A 94 -0.99 1.91 16.81
CA ASP A 94 0.00 2.86 17.35
C ASP A 94 0.93 3.34 16.24
N ASN A 95 1.49 2.43 15.43
CA ASN A 95 2.41 2.77 14.34
C ASN A 95 2.02 2.10 13.03
N PHE A 96 1.85 2.90 11.99
CA PHE A 96 1.68 2.48 10.61
C PHE A 96 2.89 2.90 9.78
N MET A 97 3.46 1.95 9.04
CA MET A 97 4.46 2.21 8.02
C MET A 97 4.10 1.43 6.77
N ASP A 98 3.96 2.13 5.66
CA ASP A 98 3.81 1.51 4.35
C ASP A 98 4.86 2.07 3.37
N SER A 99 5.24 1.23 2.42
CA SER A 99 6.21 1.54 1.40
C SER A 99 5.88 0.77 0.13
N LEU A 100 5.61 1.52 -0.94
CA LEU A 100 5.17 0.97 -2.21
C LEU A 100 6.04 1.49 -3.36
N GLU A 101 6.68 0.58 -4.09
CA GLU A 101 7.49 0.87 -5.27
C GLU A 101 6.89 0.22 -6.53
N LEU A 102 6.45 1.05 -7.50
CA LEU A 102 5.87 0.58 -8.76
C LEU A 102 6.65 1.07 -9.98
N CYS A 103 7.21 0.13 -10.73
CA CYS A 103 8.05 0.46 -11.89
C CYS A 103 7.25 0.73 -13.19
N ARG A 104 6.10 0.06 -13.37
CA ARG A 104 5.20 0.19 -14.54
C ARG A 104 3.81 -0.29 -14.18
N LEU A 105 2.84 0.60 -14.28
CA LEU A 105 1.46 0.32 -13.95
C LEU A 105 0.52 1.08 -14.89
N ASP A 106 -0.55 0.46 -15.36
CA ASP A 106 -1.56 1.18 -16.15
C ASP A 106 -2.59 1.86 -15.22
N ASN A 107 -3.13 1.14 -14.23
CA ASN A 107 -4.10 1.67 -13.28
C ASN A 107 -3.72 1.39 -11.82
N PHE A 108 -3.60 2.45 -11.03
CA PHE A 108 -3.43 2.43 -9.58
C PHE A 108 -4.68 2.97 -8.90
N MET A 109 -5.21 2.21 -7.95
CA MET A 109 -6.26 2.66 -7.06
C MET A 109 -5.97 2.17 -5.64
N ASP A 110 -5.83 3.12 -4.73
CA ASP A 110 -5.64 2.85 -3.31
C ASP A 110 -6.72 3.56 -2.48
N SER A 111 -7.05 2.96 -1.34
CA SER A 111 -8.03 3.45 -0.40
C SER A 111 -7.66 3.04 1.01
N LEU A 112 -7.35 4.04 1.83
CA LEU A 112 -6.92 3.84 3.21
C LEU A 112 -7.83 4.56 4.20
N GLU A 113 -8.46 3.82 5.12
CA GLU A 113 -9.30 4.38 6.19
C GLU A 113 -8.71 4.09 7.58
N LEU A 114 -8.33 5.15 8.31
CA LEU A 114 -7.69 5.07 9.63
C LEU A 114 -8.52 5.80 10.70
N TYR A 115 -8.97 5.08 11.73
CA TYR A 115 -9.82 5.65 12.77
C TYR A 115 -9.08 6.27 13.96
N ARG A 116 -8.03 5.60 14.43
CA ARG A 116 -7.20 6.03 15.57
C ARG A 116 -5.79 5.53 15.38
N LEU A 117 -4.89 6.48 15.15
CA LEU A 117 -3.49 6.22 14.89
C LEU A 117 -2.61 7.22 15.65
N ASP A 118 -1.49 6.77 16.20
CA ASP A 118 -0.51 7.68 16.80
C ASP A 118 0.50 8.15 15.75
N ASN A 119 1.09 7.23 14.97
CA ASN A 119 2.08 7.56 13.93
C ASN A 119 1.73 6.92 12.58
N PHE A 120 1.64 7.76 11.55
CA PHE A 120 1.47 7.37 10.15
C PHE A 120 2.71 7.74 9.34
N MET A 121 3.29 6.77 8.63
CA MET A 121 4.30 7.00 7.61
C MET A 121 3.95 6.23 6.35
N ASP A 122 3.83 6.94 5.24
CA ASP A 122 3.61 6.35 3.93
C ASP A 122 4.63 6.90 2.91
N SER A 123 5.02 6.06 1.97
CA SER A 123 5.99 6.35 0.94
C SER A 123 5.65 5.60 -0.35
N LEU A 124 5.30 6.37 -1.38
CA LEU A 124 4.90 5.86 -2.68
C LEU A 124 5.82 6.37 -3.80
N GLU A 125 6.52 5.46 -4.49
CA GLU A 125 7.34 5.77 -5.67
C GLU A 125 6.81 5.08 -6.93
N LEU A 126 6.46 5.88 -7.96
CA LEU A 126 5.81 5.43 -9.19
C LEU A 126 6.57 5.91 -10.43
N TYR A 127 7.14 4.98 -11.22
CA TYR A 127 8.01 5.36 -12.34
C TYR A 127 7.30 5.58 -13.69
N ARG A 128 6.22 4.84 -13.96
CA ARG A 128 5.39 4.98 -15.16
C ARG A 128 3.97 4.59 -14.82
N LEU A 129 3.05 5.54 -14.93
CA LEU A 129 1.65 5.35 -14.55
C LEU A 129 0.71 6.09 -15.50
N ASP A 130 -0.29 5.40 -16.02
CA ASP A 130 -1.32 6.02 -16.85
C ASP A 130 -2.44 6.64 -15.97
N ASN A 131 -2.99 5.91 -15.00
CA ASN A 131 -4.04 6.39 -14.11
C ASN A 131 -3.72 6.17 -12.64
N PHE A 132 -3.73 7.25 -11.85
CA PHE A 132 -3.57 7.24 -10.40
C PHE A 132 -4.83 7.73 -9.69
N MET A 133 -5.31 6.95 -8.72
CA MET A 133 -6.29 7.39 -7.74
C MET A 133 -5.88 6.93 -6.34
N ASP A 134 -5.78 7.87 -5.41
CA ASP A 134 -5.54 7.59 -4.00
C ASP A 134 -6.56 8.34 -3.13
N ASN A 135 -7.07 7.67 -2.10
CA ASN A 135 -7.99 8.22 -1.12
C ASN A 135 -7.56 7.82 0.29
N LEU A 136 -7.21 8.82 1.09
CA LEU A 136 -6.79 8.65 2.47
C LEU A 136 -7.77 9.32 3.44
N GLY A 137 -8.44 8.54 4.28
CA GLY A 137 -9.40 8.99 5.29
C GLY A 137 -8.89 8.81 6.71
N LEU A 138 -8.77 9.90 7.47
CA LEU A 138 -8.18 9.93 8.82
C LEU A 138 -9.13 10.53 9.85
N TYR A 139 -9.39 9.86 10.98
CA TYR A 139 -10.29 10.36 12.03
C TYR A 139 -9.65 10.86 13.32
N ARG A 140 -8.46 10.35 13.68
CA ARG A 140 -7.63 10.83 14.81
C ARG A 140 -6.20 10.40 14.55
N LEU A 141 -5.29 11.36 14.47
CA LEU A 141 -3.90 11.12 14.19
C LEU A 141 -2.98 12.08 14.96
N ASP A 142 -1.91 11.60 15.57
CA ASP A 142 -0.94 12.48 16.24
C ASP A 142 0.16 12.95 15.28
N ASN A 143 0.83 12.03 14.56
CA ASN A 143 1.90 12.35 13.61
C ASN A 143 1.64 11.75 12.23
N PHE A 144 1.77 12.58 11.20
CA PHE A 144 1.54 12.21 9.80
C PHE A 144 2.76 12.55 8.94
N MET A 145 3.24 11.56 8.20
CA MET A 145 4.26 11.71 7.18
C MET A 145 3.85 10.96 5.91
N ASP A 146 3.76 11.67 4.81
CA ASP A 146 3.44 11.11 3.49
C ASP A 146 4.43 11.65 2.45
N SER A 147 4.89 10.77 1.58
CA SER A 147 5.83 11.07 0.50
C SER A 147 5.39 10.39 -0.80
N LEU A 148 5.17 11.21 -1.83
CA LEU A 148 4.74 10.74 -3.15
C LEU A 148 5.72 11.19 -4.24
N GLU A 149 6.32 10.23 -4.95
CA GLU A 149 7.18 10.50 -6.10
C GLU A 149 6.60 9.88 -7.39
N LEU A 150 6.22 10.74 -8.34
CA LEU A 150 5.65 10.31 -9.62
C LEU A 150 6.55 10.70 -10.80
N TYR A 151 6.81 9.74 -11.67
CA TYR A 151 7.49 9.94 -12.94
C TYR A 151 6.51 9.64 -14.08
N ARG A 152 6.29 10.65 -14.95
CA ARG A 152 5.35 10.57 -16.09
C ARG A 152 3.94 10.04 -15.75
N PRO A 153 3.20 10.67 -14.82
CA PRO A 153 1.77 10.39 -14.66
C PRO A 153 0.97 11.03 -15.80
N ASP A 154 0.01 10.31 -16.37
CA ASP A 154 -0.94 10.88 -17.34
C ASP A 154 -2.19 11.46 -16.63
N ASN A 155 -2.89 10.65 -15.83
CA ASN A 155 -4.04 11.07 -15.00
C ASN A 155 -3.73 10.89 -13.51
N PHE A 156 -4.01 11.92 -12.72
CA PHE A 156 -3.71 11.94 -11.29
C PHE A 156 -4.87 12.49 -10.47
N MET A 157 -5.29 11.72 -9.46
CA MET A 157 -6.24 12.12 -8.44
C MET A 157 -5.75 11.64 -7.07
N ASP A 158 -5.70 12.54 -6.10
CA ASP A 158 -5.29 12.26 -4.73
C ASP A 158 -6.23 13.04 -3.81
N SER A 159 -6.77 12.36 -2.80
CA SER A 159 -7.63 12.96 -1.80
C SER A 159 -7.25 12.57 -0.39
N LEU A 160 -7.18 13.58 0.48
CA LEU A 160 -6.94 13.43 1.92
C LEU A 160 -8.11 14.03 2.69
N GLU A 161 -8.85 13.19 3.41
CA GLU A 161 -9.92 13.60 4.32
C GLU A 161 -9.49 13.46 5.78
N LEU A 162 -9.56 14.57 6.54
CA LEU A 162 -9.22 14.59 7.96
C LEU A 162 -10.41 15.02 8.81
N TYR A 163 -10.73 14.18 9.78
CA TYR A 163 -11.61 14.47 10.89
C TYR A 163 -10.75 14.42 12.17
N GLY A 164 -10.92 15.33 13.13
CA GLY A 164 -10.21 15.29 14.42
C GLY A 164 -8.97 16.19 14.55
N GLN A 165 -8.16 15.94 15.60
CA GLN A 165 -6.94 16.71 15.90
C GLN A 165 -5.73 16.04 15.26
N LEU A 166 -4.79 16.89 14.81
CA LEU A 166 -3.43 16.54 14.36
C LEU A 166 -2.40 17.19 15.27
N GLY A 167 -1.33 16.47 15.59
CA GLY A 167 -0.14 17.01 16.23
C GLY A 167 0.82 17.60 15.20
N THR A 168 1.38 16.75 14.33
CA THR A 168 2.31 17.14 13.25
C THR A 168 1.91 16.53 11.91
N LEU A 169 2.12 17.30 10.83
CA LEU A 169 1.79 16.88 9.46
C LEU A 169 2.91 17.28 8.50
N TRP A 170 3.37 16.32 7.70
CA TRP A 170 4.35 16.50 6.64
C TRP A 170 3.94 15.73 5.38
N THR A 171 3.81 16.42 4.27
CA THR A 171 3.52 15.87 2.94
C THR A 171 4.59 16.35 1.98
N ALA A 172 5.21 15.46 1.21
CA ALA A 172 6.19 15.82 0.18
C ALA A 172 5.84 15.17 -1.15
N TRP A 173 5.62 15.98 -2.19
CA TRP A 173 5.30 15.48 -3.52
C TRP A 173 6.35 15.91 -4.54
N SER A 174 6.81 14.95 -5.35
CA SER A 174 7.76 15.15 -6.44
C SER A 174 7.16 14.66 -7.76
N PHE A 175 7.15 15.51 -8.78
CA PHE A 175 6.66 15.16 -10.11
C PHE A 175 7.77 15.37 -11.13
N ILE A 176 8.22 14.30 -11.78
CA ILE A 176 9.27 14.33 -12.79
C ILE A 176 8.68 13.97 -14.16
N ASP A 177 8.45 15.01 -14.96
CA ASP A 177 8.10 14.86 -16.37
C ASP A 177 9.31 15.16 -17.27
N MET A 178 9.81 14.11 -17.95
CA MET A 178 10.93 14.22 -18.89
C MET A 178 10.58 14.98 -20.18
N THR A 179 9.32 15.37 -20.44
CA THR A 179 8.98 16.16 -21.62
C THR A 179 9.62 17.56 -21.61
N THR A 180 10.04 18.07 -20.45
CA THR A 180 10.64 19.40 -20.30
C THR A 180 12.16 19.47 -20.54
N LEU A 181 12.85 18.33 -20.75
CA LEU A 181 14.31 18.30 -20.92
C LEU A 181 14.81 18.62 -22.35
N TRP A 182 13.95 19.09 -23.25
CA TRP A 182 14.31 19.46 -24.63
C TRP A 182 13.68 20.77 -25.10
N THR A 183 13.84 21.88 -24.37
CA THR A 183 13.81 23.22 -24.99
C THR A 183 14.67 24.24 -24.24
N ALA A 184 15.66 24.77 -24.97
CA ALA A 184 16.54 25.93 -24.73
C ALA A 184 17.79 25.72 -23.87
#